data_AF-A0A7K2Z063-F1
#
_entry.id   AF-A0A7K2Z063-F1
#
_cell.length_a   1.000
_cell.length_b   1.000
_cell.length_c   1.000
_cell.angle_alpha   90.00
_cell.angle_beta   90.00
_cell.angle_gamma   90.00
#
_symmetry.space_group_name_H-M   'P 1'
#
loop_
_entity.id
_entity.type
_entity.pdbx_description
1 polymer ?
#
loop_
_entity_poly.entity_id
_entity_poly.type
_entity_poly.pdbx_seq_one_letter_code
_entity_poly.pdbx_strand_id
1 'polypeptide(L)'
;MSDWTWEYEPDADHVVGGLTPRVRADVDALAQRLADAAAVRYLGDPSEHDSGVSGIRDHAEGRLIVWYMEHRRLAILLVLRVQHWPDPETG
;
A
#
# COMPACT_ATOMS: atom_id res chain seq x y z
N MET A 1 6.61 -16.59 7.58
CA MET A 1 6.59 -15.19 7.12
C MET A 1 5.75 -15.16 5.87
N SER A 2 4.95 -14.11 5.70
CA SER A 2 4.15 -13.90 4.49
C SER A 2 5.06 -13.79 3.27
N ASP A 3 4.73 -14.47 2.17
CA ASP A 3 5.41 -14.25 0.87
C ASP A 3 4.97 -12.93 0.21
N TRP A 4 3.99 -12.23 0.80
CA TRP A 4 3.55 -10.94 0.30
C TRP A 4 4.54 -9.82 0.61
N THR A 5 4.83 -9.04 -0.42
CA THR A 5 5.65 -7.82 -0.37
C THR A 5 4.82 -6.60 -0.80
N TRP A 6 5.45 -5.43 -0.85
CA TRP A 6 4.85 -4.22 -1.38
C TRP A 6 5.87 -3.37 -2.16
N GLU A 7 5.37 -2.58 -3.11
CA GLU A 7 6.14 -1.65 -3.92
C GLU A 7 5.37 -0.34 -4.14
N TYR A 8 6.08 0.73 -4.48
CA TYR A 8 5.50 1.96 -5.02
C TYR A 8 5.37 1.84 -6.52
N GLU A 9 4.20 2.19 -7.07
CA GLU A 9 3.94 2.19 -8.50
C GLU A 9 3.52 3.60 -8.96
N PRO A 10 4.23 4.23 -9.91
CA PRO A 10 5.34 3.66 -10.69
C PRO A 10 6.68 3.59 -9.94
N ASP A 11 6.92 4.48 -8.97
CA ASP A 11 8.13 4.48 -8.14
C ASP A 11 7.97 5.39 -6.91
N ALA A 12 8.99 5.39 -6.04
CA ALA A 12 8.98 6.19 -4.81
C ALA A 12 8.99 7.70 -5.06
N ASP A 13 9.65 8.19 -6.12
CA ASP A 13 9.75 9.63 -6.41
C ASP A 13 8.37 10.18 -6.80
N HIS A 14 7.59 9.41 -7.55
CA HIS A 14 6.23 9.78 -7.94
C HIS A 14 5.21 9.66 -6.80
N VAL A 15 5.32 8.64 -5.96
CA VAL A 15 4.30 8.34 -4.95
C VAL A 15 4.55 9.07 -3.62
N VAL A 16 5.81 9.19 -3.19
CA VAL A 16 6.17 9.77 -1.89
C VAL A 16 7.25 10.86 -1.96
N GLY A 17 7.70 11.27 -3.15
CA GLY A 17 8.83 12.20 -3.31
C GLY A 17 8.65 13.58 -2.66
N GLY A 18 7.40 14.03 -2.45
CA GLY A 18 7.10 15.29 -1.76
C GLY A 18 6.97 15.20 -0.24
N LEU A 19 7.11 14.00 0.35
CA LEU A 19 6.88 13.76 1.76
C LEU A 19 8.16 13.89 2.58
N THR A 20 8.03 14.27 3.84
CA THR A 20 9.17 14.26 4.77
C THR A 20 9.64 12.82 5.03
N PRO A 21 10.92 12.60 5.40
CA PRO A 21 11.44 11.26 5.69
C PRO A 21 10.63 10.50 6.76
N ARG A 22 10.12 11.23 7.77
CA ARG A 22 9.28 10.65 8.82
C ARG A 22 7.96 10.14 8.25
N VAL A 23 7.27 10.97 7.48
CA VAL A 23 5.99 10.61 6.85
C VAL A 23 6.19 9.45 5.87
N ARG A 24 7.30 9.44 5.12
CA ARG A 24 7.65 8.31 4.25
C ARG A 24 7.82 7.00 5.04
N ALA A 25 8.51 7.03 6.18
CA ALA A 25 8.65 5.84 7.02
C ALA A 25 7.30 5.34 7.56
N ASP A 26 6.37 6.24 7.88
CA ASP A 26 5.01 5.89 8.31
C ASP A 26 4.23 5.21 7.15
N VAL A 27 4.41 5.67 5.92
CA VAL A 27 3.85 5.04 4.71
C VAL A 27 4.44 3.65 4.49
N ASP A 28 5.77 3.51 4.56
CA ASP A 28 6.45 2.21 4.38
C ASP A 28 5.93 1.18 5.40
N ALA A 29 5.78 1.60 6.66
CA ALA A 29 5.27 0.75 7.73
C ALA A 29 3.78 0.37 7.54
N LEU A 30 2.98 1.28 7.01
CA LEU A 30 1.58 1.00 6.66
C LEU A 30 1.49 0.04 5.48
N ALA A 31 2.26 0.27 4.41
CA ALA A 31 2.29 -0.60 3.24
C ALA A 31 2.68 -2.04 3.61
N GLN A 32 3.69 -2.21 4.48
CA GLN A 32 4.06 -3.53 5.00
C GLN A 32 2.92 -4.20 5.75
N ARG A 33 2.23 -3.48 6.66
CA ARG A 33 1.09 -4.04 7.41
C ARG A 33 -0.07 -4.43 6.48
N LEU A 34 -0.31 -3.67 5.42
CA LEU A 34 -1.33 -4.01 4.43
C LEU A 34 -0.95 -5.26 3.62
N ALA A 35 0.33 -5.42 3.26
CA ALA A 35 0.83 -6.63 2.61
C ALA A 35 0.70 -7.87 3.54
N ASP A 36 1.07 -7.73 4.81
CA ASP A 36 0.91 -8.79 5.82
C ASP A 36 -0.57 -9.17 5.98
N ALA A 37 -1.47 -8.18 5.97
CA ALA A 37 -2.92 -8.41 6.04
C ALA A 37 -3.45 -9.12 4.78
N ALA A 38 -2.93 -8.79 3.59
CA ALA A 38 -3.28 -9.47 2.34
C ALA A 38 -2.86 -10.94 2.38
N ALA A 39 -1.70 -11.26 2.94
CA ALA A 39 -1.24 -12.64 3.09
C ALA A 39 -2.11 -13.50 4.00
N VAL A 40 -2.67 -12.91 5.06
CA VAL A 40 -3.62 -13.60 5.93
C VAL A 40 -4.98 -13.75 5.23
N ARG A 41 -5.38 -12.75 4.44
CA ARG A 41 -6.66 -12.75 3.70
C ARG A 41 -6.68 -13.78 2.57
N TYR A 42 -5.56 -13.93 1.87
CA TYR A 42 -5.44 -14.78 0.69
C TYR A 42 -4.60 -16.01 1.01
N LEU A 43 -5.25 -17.02 1.60
CA LEU A 43 -4.65 -18.33 1.83
C LEU A 43 -4.80 -19.20 0.57
N GLY A 44 -3.68 -19.70 0.06
CA GLY A 44 -3.62 -20.53 -1.14
C GLY A 44 -3.70 -19.74 -2.46
N ASP A 45 -3.56 -20.45 -3.57
CA ASP A 45 -3.49 -19.83 -4.89
C ASP A 45 -4.87 -19.31 -5.37
N PRO A 46 -4.92 -18.14 -6.05
CA PRO A 46 -6.13 -17.69 -6.71
C PRO A 46 -6.61 -18.69 -7.75
N SER A 47 -7.92 -18.88 -7.86
CA SER A 47 -8.49 -19.72 -8.92
C SER A 47 -8.20 -19.11 -10.31
N GLU A 48 -8.19 -19.92 -11.37
CA GLU A 48 -7.97 -19.43 -12.74
C GLU A 48 -8.98 -18.36 -13.17
N HIS A 49 -10.17 -18.37 -12.56
CA HIS A 49 -11.27 -17.45 -12.84
C HIS A 49 -11.23 -16.16 -12.01
N ASP A 50 -10.39 -16.10 -10.98
CA ASP A 50 -10.24 -14.90 -10.18
C ASP A 50 -9.41 -13.86 -10.94
N SER A 51 -9.85 -12.60 -10.92
CA SER A 51 -8.96 -11.50 -11.27
C SER A 51 -7.74 -11.58 -10.34
N GLY A 52 -6.55 -11.78 -10.93
CA GLY A 52 -5.30 -11.85 -10.19
C GLY A 52 -4.91 -10.53 -9.53
N VAL A 53 -5.62 -9.45 -9.85
CA VAL A 53 -5.42 -8.09 -9.33
C VAL A 53 -6.75 -7.57 -8.77
N SER A 54 -6.71 -6.93 -7.60
CA SER A 54 -7.87 -6.24 -7.04
C SER A 54 -8.21 -4.96 -7.83
N GLY A 55 -9.40 -4.39 -7.60
CA GLY A 55 -9.61 -2.97 -7.89
C GLY A 55 -8.73 -2.08 -6.98
N ILE A 56 -8.70 -0.77 -7.25
CA ILE A 56 -8.06 0.19 -6.35
C ILE A 56 -8.80 0.19 -5.02
N ARG A 57 -8.05 0.06 -3.93
CA ARG A 57 -8.50 0.15 -2.55
C ARG A 57 -7.90 1.38 -1.90
N ASP A 58 -8.55 1.88 -0.86
CA ASP A 58 -7.99 2.90 0.03
C ASP A 58 -7.90 2.39 1.48
N HIS A 59 -6.93 2.93 2.22
CA HIS A 59 -6.83 2.76 3.66
C HIS A 59 -6.38 4.07 4.30
N ALA A 60 -7.11 4.53 5.30
CA ALA A 60 -6.79 5.72 6.07
C ALA A 60 -6.25 5.33 7.45
N GLU A 61 -5.08 5.85 7.82
CA GLU A 61 -4.52 5.71 9.16
C GLU A 61 -3.93 7.04 9.64
N GLY A 62 -4.46 7.56 10.74
CA GLY A 62 -4.06 8.87 11.26
C GLY A 62 -4.31 9.98 10.24
N ARG A 63 -3.24 10.59 9.74
CA ARG A 63 -3.26 11.69 8.75
C ARG A 63 -2.87 11.26 7.34
N LEU A 64 -2.77 9.94 7.13
CA LEU A 64 -2.39 9.33 5.86
C LEU A 64 -3.60 8.63 5.24
N ILE A 65 -3.77 8.81 3.93
CA ILE A 65 -4.60 7.95 3.09
C ILE A 65 -3.69 7.33 2.04
N VAL A 66 -3.74 6.02 1.91
CA VAL A 66 -2.99 5.24 0.92
C VAL A 66 -3.97 4.58 -0.04
N TRP A 67 -3.77 4.79 -1.34
CA TRP A 67 -4.47 4.04 -2.39
C TRP A 67 -3.54 2.95 -2.93
N TYR A 68 -4.05 1.74 -3.07
CA TYR A 68 -3.25 0.58 -3.45
C TYR A 68 -4.05 -0.47 -4.23
N MET A 69 -3.34 -1.38 -4.90
CA MET A 69 -3.89 -2.60 -5.47
C MET A 69 -3.17 -3.82 -4.91
N GLU A 70 -3.85 -4.95 -4.84
CA GLU A 70 -3.29 -6.25 -4.43
C GLU A 70 -3.17 -7.15 -5.66
N HIS A 71 -1.96 -7.57 -6.00
CA HIS A 71 -1.69 -8.51 -7.08
C HIS A 71 -1.41 -9.91 -6.49
N ARG A 72 -2.46 -10.72 -6.38
CA ARG A 72 -2.47 -12.02 -5.69
C ARG A 72 -1.45 -13.01 -6.26
N ARG A 73 -1.32 -13.10 -7.59
CA ARG A 73 -0.38 -14.05 -8.22
C ARG A 73 1.10 -13.73 -8.01
N LEU A 74 1.41 -12.45 -7.82
CA LEU A 74 2.76 -11.98 -7.55
C LEU A 74 3.00 -11.78 -6.05
N ALA A 75 1.97 -12.01 -5.22
CA ALA A 75 1.96 -11.70 -3.80
C ALA A 75 2.53 -10.30 -3.53
N ILE A 76 2.01 -9.28 -4.23
CA ILE A 76 2.51 -7.91 -4.07
C ILE A 76 1.38 -6.91 -3.90
N LEU A 77 1.58 -5.95 -3.00
CA LEU A 77 0.77 -4.77 -2.85
C LEU A 77 1.43 -3.58 -3.57
N LEU A 78 0.71 -2.97 -4.51
CA LEU A 78 1.20 -1.81 -5.26
C LEU A 78 0.58 -0.54 -4.69
N VAL A 79 1.39 0.28 -4.04
CA VAL A 79 0.98 1.60 -3.53
C VAL A 79 0.99 2.59 -4.69
N LEU A 80 -0.18 3.12 -5.03
CA LEU A 80 -0.39 3.99 -6.20
C LEU A 80 -0.34 5.48 -5.85
N ARG A 81 -0.82 5.83 -4.66
CA ARG A 81 -0.90 7.23 -4.22
C ARG A 81 -0.91 7.31 -2.72
N VAL A 82 -0.27 8.34 -2.20
CA VAL A 82 -0.34 8.72 -0.80
C VAL A 82 -0.84 10.15 -0.70
N GLN A 83 -1.71 10.40 0.26
CA GLN A 83 -2.07 11.75 0.69
C GLN A 83 -1.80 11.88 2.18
N HIS A 84 -1.02 12.90 2.54
CA HIS A 84 -0.75 13.28 3.91
C HIS A 84 -1.35 14.67 4.18
N TRP A 85 -2.16 14.80 5.23
CA TRP A 85 -2.68 16.09 5.65
C TRP A 85 -1.67 16.84 6.53
N PRO A 86 -1.39 18.13 6.28
CA PRO A 86 -0.53 18.93 7.14
C PRO A 86 -1.13 19.07 8.55
N ASP A 87 -0.28 19.40 9.53
CA ASP A 87 -0.76 19.77 10.85
C ASP A 87 -1.70 20.98 10.75
N PRO A 88 -2.89 20.94 11.39
CA PRO A 88 -3.80 22.09 11.37
C PRO A 88 -3.20 23.35 12.00
N GLU A 89 -2.14 23.24 12.80
CA GLU A 89 -1.45 24.38 13.43
C GLU A 89 -0.30 24.96 12.58
N THR A 90 -0.05 24.43 11.37
CA THR A 90 1.02 24.92 10.47
C THR A 90 0.45 25.53 9.17
N GLY A 91 -0.85 25.84 9.13
CA GLY A 91 -1.57 26.40 7.98
C GLY A 91 -1.94 27.87 8.14
#